data_AF-A0A7C5QPW0-F1
#
_entry.id   AF-A0A7C5QPW0-F1
#
_cell.length_a   1.000
_cell.length_b   1.000
_cell.length_c   1.000
_cell.angle_alpha   90.00
_cell.angle_beta   90.00
_cell.angle_gamma   90.00
#
_symmetry.space_group_name_H-M   'P 1'
#
loop_
_entity.id
_entity.type
_entity.pdbx_description
1 polymer ?
#
loop_
_entity_poly.entity_id
_entity_poly.type
_entity_poly.pdbx_seq_one_letter_code
_entity_poly.pdbx_strand_id
1 'polypeptide(L)'
;RPLLRDRRGDRLSPPPPGDHNRLDGRARLLGPPANPQSEVLHLGRADGEIGRGITGAVVRLPRLLGPDPRPRPGDRPADRGVQRANRPSLNGNKEDKEITEPVRSIELLSAVLASLYGERSPVIITGPIGAGKTTAALRLAAALKVRGVNVGGIVAPRLTDRGKTVGYRIVDLSNGAEHRFASLKPPGIPVGRFFVDGGGLDFARQALSRAERMEVAFVDEVGRMELRGDGHAGAIRRLLAADALPVLTVRDEFLDRAITAFSLERASVFRVSLPLEKRRNEPKSGTEEALWKIVDTIGFPILITKGKDGFPHVRPMRLLEREGTSFWFATSAGSAKVEEIEADPRVGLLFVDTQRFNYAIVRGNARLVRDPDREVRLWEEDWCEDWPEGPTDPDYSLLLIEGREGSYHRGLTGESGEVTLDPG
;
A
#
# COMPACT_ATOMS: atom_id res chain seq x y z
N ARG A 1 25.76 11.37 51.86
CA ARG A 1 26.98 10.74 52.43
C ARG A 1 27.10 9.37 51.76
N PRO A 2 28.19 9.07 51.04
CA PRO A 2 29.56 9.17 51.52
C PRO A 2 30.45 10.14 50.72
N LEU A 3 31.46 10.64 51.41
CA LEU A 3 32.52 11.52 50.91
C LEU A 3 33.69 10.65 50.45
N LEU A 4 34.11 10.77 49.20
CA LEU A 4 35.43 10.33 48.76
C LEU A 4 36.35 11.56 48.78
N ARG A 5 37.33 11.55 49.68
CA ARG A 5 38.47 12.48 49.71
C ARG A 5 39.71 11.74 49.21
N ASP A 6 40.43 12.38 48.31
CA ASP A 6 41.71 11.94 47.77
C ASP A 6 42.87 12.24 48.74
N ARG A 7 43.92 11.43 48.63
CA ARG A 7 45.20 11.49 49.34
C ARG A 7 46.01 12.69 48.88
N ARG A 8 45.72 13.84 49.47
CA ARG A 8 46.65 14.95 49.74
C ARG A 8 45.81 16.05 50.38
N GLY A 9 45.75 16.05 51.71
CA GLY A 9 45.01 17.05 52.46
C GLY A 9 45.54 18.44 52.14
N ASP A 10 44.68 19.32 51.63
CA ASP A 10 44.45 20.67 52.15
C ASP A 10 43.32 21.38 51.38
N ARG A 11 42.59 22.26 52.09
CA ARG A 11 41.43 23.03 51.61
C ARG A 11 41.89 24.34 50.98
N LEU A 12 41.30 24.76 49.86
CA LEU A 12 41.22 26.19 49.50
C LEU A 12 39.92 26.53 48.75
N SER A 13 39.30 27.65 49.14
CA SER A 13 38.16 28.33 48.50
C SER A 13 38.62 29.74 48.03
N PRO A 14 37.81 30.52 47.30
CA PRO A 14 38.06 30.95 45.91
C PRO A 14 38.49 32.43 45.78
N PRO A 15 38.80 32.93 44.56
CA PRO A 15 38.75 34.36 44.26
C PRO A 15 37.67 34.75 43.20
N PRO A 16 37.35 36.06 43.05
CA PRO A 16 36.05 36.59 42.63
C PRO A 16 36.00 37.08 41.15
N PRO A 17 34.88 37.66 40.65
CA PRO A 17 34.60 37.80 39.22
C PRO A 17 35.05 39.15 38.64
N GLY A 18 35.30 39.19 37.33
CA GLY A 18 35.61 40.42 36.59
C GLY A 18 35.29 40.31 35.11
N ASP A 19 34.29 41.10 34.70
CA ASP A 19 33.85 41.41 33.34
C ASP A 19 34.93 42.17 32.55
N HIS A 20 35.08 41.94 31.24
CA HIS A 20 35.32 42.99 30.24
C HIS A 20 35.22 42.44 28.80
N ASN A 21 34.35 43.09 28.03
CA ASN A 21 34.08 42.92 26.61
C ASN A 21 35.16 43.64 25.76
N ARG A 22 35.71 43.01 24.71
CA ARG A 22 35.93 43.61 23.36
C ARG A 22 36.71 42.68 22.41
N LEU A 23 35.95 42.21 21.41
CA LEU A 23 36.19 42.20 19.96
C LEU A 23 37.44 41.58 19.31
N ASP A 24 37.11 40.90 18.19
CA ASP A 24 37.85 40.65 16.96
C ASP A 24 38.72 39.38 16.82
N GLY A 25 38.21 38.48 15.96
CA GLY A 25 39.03 38.00 14.85
C GLY A 25 39.55 36.56 14.91
N ARG A 26 38.78 35.67 14.24
CA ARG A 26 39.22 34.47 13.50
C ARG A 26 39.38 33.13 14.26
N ALA A 27 38.90 32.10 13.53
CA ALA A 27 39.14 30.67 13.63
C ALA A 27 38.41 29.88 14.75
N ARG A 28 37.30 29.23 14.37
CA ARG A 28 36.90 27.93 14.94
C ARG A 28 36.77 26.90 13.83
N LEU A 29 37.61 25.87 13.92
CA LEU A 29 37.41 24.57 13.29
C LEU A 29 36.98 23.58 14.39
N LEU A 30 35.85 22.91 14.12
CA LEU A 30 35.49 21.52 14.42
C LEU A 30 35.11 21.10 15.85
N GLY A 31 33.80 20.85 16.02
CA GLY A 31 33.20 19.82 16.87
C GLY A 31 32.00 19.18 16.12
N PRO A 32 31.67 17.89 16.35
CA PRO A 32 30.81 17.08 15.46
C PRO A 32 29.30 17.36 15.63
N PRO A 33 28.45 16.98 14.66
CA PRO A 33 27.06 17.42 14.60
C PRO A 33 26.15 16.64 15.55
N ALA A 34 25.26 17.38 16.20
CA ALA A 34 24.14 16.88 16.99
C ALA A 34 22.87 16.76 16.14
N ASN A 35 22.10 15.73 16.47
CA ASN A 35 20.86 15.23 15.92
C ASN A 35 19.68 16.23 16.09
N PRO A 36 18.85 16.53 15.07
CA PRO A 36 17.60 17.27 15.27
C PRO A 36 16.45 16.33 15.63
N GLN A 37 15.87 16.57 16.81
CA GLN A 37 14.59 16.02 17.23
C GLN A 37 13.43 16.71 16.49
N SER A 38 12.39 15.90 16.29
CA SER A 38 11.04 16.22 15.83
C SER A 38 10.42 17.47 16.48
N GLU A 39 10.06 18.45 15.66
CA GLU A 39 9.03 19.44 16.02
C GLU A 39 7.66 18.97 15.54
N VAL A 40 6.72 19.01 16.48
CA VAL A 40 5.31 18.68 16.36
C VAL A 40 4.58 19.89 15.79
N LEU A 41 3.95 19.76 14.62
CA LEU A 41 3.05 20.80 14.11
C LEU A 41 1.61 20.52 14.55
N HIS A 42 1.16 21.24 15.58
CA HIS A 42 -0.24 21.37 15.95
C HIS A 42 -0.94 22.34 14.98
N LEU A 43 -1.88 21.84 14.16
CA LEU A 43 -2.79 22.69 13.39
C LEU A 43 -4.00 23.06 14.26
N GLY A 44 -3.91 24.24 14.87
CA GLY A 44 -5.03 24.93 15.51
C GLY A 44 -5.97 25.57 14.48
N ARG A 45 -7.25 25.64 14.83
CA ARG A 45 -8.28 26.42 14.11
C ARG A 45 -7.92 27.91 14.15
N ALA A 46 -8.06 28.59 13.02
CA ALA A 46 -8.20 30.05 12.98
C ALA A 46 -9.13 30.44 11.83
N ASP A 47 -10.21 31.11 12.20
CA ASP A 47 -11.13 31.85 11.37
C ASP A 47 -10.45 33.12 10.80
N GLY A 48 -10.87 33.55 9.62
CA GLY A 48 -10.90 34.98 9.28
C GLY A 48 -9.74 35.59 8.47
N GLU A 49 -10.14 36.12 7.31
CA GLU A 49 -9.58 37.25 6.56
C GLU A 49 -8.56 37.02 5.43
N ILE A 50 -8.80 37.81 4.39
CA ILE A 50 -8.46 37.66 2.97
C ILE A 50 -7.36 38.67 2.63
N GLY A 51 -6.30 38.24 1.96
CA GLY A 51 -5.36 39.12 1.25
C GLY A 51 -5.26 38.74 -0.23
N ARG A 52 -5.75 39.62 -1.11
CA ARG A 52 -5.79 39.46 -2.58
C ARG A 52 -4.45 39.81 -3.23
N GLY A 53 -4.09 39.08 -4.30
CA GLY A 53 -3.02 39.46 -5.24
C GLY A 53 -2.75 38.46 -6.39
N ILE A 54 -3.64 38.39 -7.40
CA ILE A 54 -3.41 38.30 -8.87
C ILE A 54 -2.46 37.16 -9.37
N THR A 55 -2.80 36.07 -10.06
CA THR A 55 -3.87 35.56 -10.96
C THR A 55 -3.94 34.02 -10.76
N GLY A 56 -5.01 33.23 -10.85
CA GLY A 56 -6.37 33.45 -11.32
C GLY A 56 -7.00 32.17 -11.94
N ALA A 57 -6.76 30.96 -11.42
CA ALA A 57 -7.56 29.76 -11.75
C ALA A 57 -7.64 28.82 -10.53
N VAL A 58 -8.85 28.67 -9.98
CA VAL A 58 -9.15 27.77 -8.85
C VAL A 58 -9.94 26.60 -9.41
N VAL A 59 -9.30 25.44 -9.55
CA VAL A 59 -9.98 24.20 -9.92
C VAL A 59 -10.93 23.81 -8.77
N ARG A 60 -12.23 24.00 -8.97
CA ARG A 60 -13.28 23.45 -8.10
C ARG A 60 -13.57 22.01 -8.50
N LEU A 61 -13.08 21.06 -7.69
CA LEU A 61 -13.57 19.69 -7.75
C LEU A 61 -15.04 19.65 -7.28
N PRO A 62 -15.96 18.97 -8.01
CA PRO A 62 -17.34 18.81 -7.55
C PRO A 62 -17.39 17.98 -6.26
N ARG A 63 -18.18 18.44 -5.29
CA ARG A 63 -18.50 17.71 -4.05
C ARG A 63 -19.26 16.43 -4.38
N LEU A 64 -18.55 15.32 -4.56
CA LEU A 64 -19.10 13.97 -4.42
C LEU A 64 -19.01 13.60 -2.94
N LEU A 65 -20.05 13.96 -2.17
CA LEU A 65 -20.49 13.36 -0.91
C LEU A 65 -21.53 14.32 -0.29
N GLY A 66 -22.82 14.04 -0.53
CA GLY A 66 -23.87 14.54 0.34
C GLY A 66 -23.78 13.84 1.70
N PRO A 67 -24.27 14.45 2.80
CA PRO A 67 -24.23 13.82 4.10
C PRO A 67 -25.15 12.59 4.14
N ASP A 68 -24.57 11.42 4.33
CA ASP A 68 -25.28 10.17 4.63
C ASP A 68 -26.02 10.32 5.99
N PRO A 69 -27.33 10.06 6.08
CA PRO A 69 -28.09 10.29 7.29
C PRO A 69 -27.69 9.27 8.37
N ARG A 70 -27.06 9.76 9.45
CA ARG A 70 -26.83 8.95 10.65
C ARG A 70 -28.17 8.50 11.25
N PRO A 71 -28.38 7.22 11.56
CA PRO A 71 -29.56 6.78 12.30
C PRO A 71 -29.46 7.31 13.74
N ARG A 72 -30.58 7.84 14.26
CA ARG A 72 -30.68 8.27 15.66
C ARG A 72 -30.93 7.03 16.55
N PRO A 73 -30.41 6.99 17.79
CA PRO A 73 -30.70 5.89 18.71
C PRO A 73 -32.16 6.00 19.19
N GLY A 74 -33.02 5.05 18.83
CA GLY A 74 -34.39 5.02 19.35
C GLY A 74 -35.41 4.16 18.59
N ASP A 75 -35.19 3.83 17.32
CA ASP A 75 -36.22 3.15 16.53
C ASP A 75 -36.15 1.63 16.67
N ARG A 76 -37.00 1.06 17.52
CA ARG A 76 -37.35 -0.37 17.49
C ARG A 76 -38.33 -0.61 16.34
N PRO A 77 -38.14 -1.62 15.48
CA PRO A 77 -39.19 -2.03 14.55
C PRO A 77 -40.26 -2.82 15.31
N ALA A 78 -41.49 -2.31 15.24
CA ALA A 78 -42.70 -3.00 15.66
C ALA A 78 -43.03 -4.16 14.72
N ASP A 79 -43.61 -5.21 15.32
CA ASP A 79 -44.31 -6.32 14.67
C ASP A 79 -45.10 -5.91 13.43
N ARG A 80 -44.74 -6.45 12.27
CA ARG A 80 -45.67 -6.62 11.14
C ARG A 80 -45.36 -7.89 10.36
N GLY A 81 -46.26 -8.86 10.52
CA GLY A 81 -46.94 -9.50 9.40
C GLY A 81 -46.13 -10.47 8.55
N VAL A 82 -46.16 -11.73 8.97
CA VAL A 82 -45.89 -12.90 8.13
C VAL A 82 -46.76 -12.88 6.87
N GLN A 83 -46.15 -12.79 5.69
CA GLN A 83 -46.73 -13.36 4.47
C GLN A 83 -45.73 -14.35 3.86
N ARG A 84 -46.20 -15.60 3.78
CA ARG A 84 -45.51 -16.74 3.17
C ARG A 84 -45.38 -16.52 1.66
N ALA A 85 -44.16 -16.59 1.15
CA ALA A 85 -43.90 -16.91 -0.25
C ALA A 85 -42.74 -17.91 -0.34
N ASN A 86 -43.11 -19.14 -0.71
CA ASN A 86 -42.34 -20.26 -1.26
C ASN A 86 -40.84 -20.41 -0.90
N ARG A 87 -40.58 -21.36 0.00
CA ARG A 87 -39.28 -22.04 0.14
C ARG A 87 -39.03 -22.95 -1.07
N PRO A 88 -37.87 -22.89 -1.75
CA PRO A 88 -37.30 -24.07 -2.35
C PRO A 88 -36.67 -24.92 -1.24
N SER A 89 -37.01 -26.20 -1.19
CA SER A 89 -36.32 -27.17 -0.34
C SER A 89 -34.90 -27.38 -0.86
N LEU A 90 -33.90 -27.27 0.01
CA LEU A 90 -32.54 -27.72 -0.29
C LEU A 90 -32.08 -28.64 0.84
N ASN A 91 -32.49 -29.90 0.73
CA ASN A 91 -31.61 -31.01 1.11
C ASN A 91 -30.56 -31.13 0.00
N GLY A 92 -29.29 -30.92 0.33
CA GLY A 92 -28.20 -31.08 -0.62
C GLY A 92 -26.88 -30.60 -0.01
N ASN A 93 -26.15 -31.54 0.57
CA ASN A 93 -24.71 -31.58 0.86
C ASN A 93 -23.95 -30.24 0.96
N LYS A 94 -23.49 -29.93 2.18
CA LYS A 94 -22.33 -29.05 2.39
C LYS A 94 -21.12 -29.71 1.72
N GLU A 95 -20.78 -29.28 0.52
CA GLU A 95 -19.46 -29.53 -0.06
C GLU A 95 -18.44 -28.63 0.65
N ASP A 96 -17.46 -29.25 1.31
CA ASP A 96 -16.24 -28.60 1.73
C ASP A 96 -15.55 -28.04 0.48
N LYS A 97 -15.66 -26.73 0.25
CA LYS A 97 -14.96 -26.06 -0.84
C LYS A 97 -13.48 -25.92 -0.50
N GLU A 98 -12.71 -26.97 -0.72
CA GLU A 98 -11.27 -26.86 -0.87
C GLU A 98 -10.98 -26.23 -2.24
N ILE A 99 -10.73 -24.92 -2.27
CA ILE A 99 -10.41 -24.19 -3.51
C ILE A 99 -8.95 -24.50 -3.87
N THR A 100 -8.75 -25.31 -4.91
CA THR A 100 -7.44 -25.80 -5.38
C THR A 100 -6.72 -24.87 -6.38
N GLU A 101 -7.24 -23.68 -6.66
CA GLU A 101 -6.62 -22.67 -7.53
C GLU A 101 -5.96 -21.52 -6.74
N PRO A 102 -4.95 -20.81 -7.31
CA PRO A 102 -4.37 -19.63 -6.67
C PRO A 102 -5.45 -18.58 -6.42
N VAL A 103 -5.74 -18.30 -5.15
CA VAL A 103 -6.78 -17.35 -4.77
C VAL A 103 -6.35 -15.93 -5.13
N ARG A 104 -7.19 -15.22 -5.89
CA ARG A 104 -6.99 -13.80 -6.20
C ARG A 104 -7.28 -12.97 -4.95
N SER A 105 -6.52 -11.91 -4.67
CA SER A 105 -6.70 -11.05 -3.49
C SER A 105 -8.11 -10.46 -3.36
N ILE A 106 -8.89 -10.37 -4.44
CA ILE A 106 -10.29 -9.95 -4.37
C ILE A 106 -11.21 -11.03 -3.80
N GLU A 107 -10.95 -12.30 -4.09
CA GLU A 107 -11.70 -13.42 -3.51
C GLU A 107 -11.41 -13.53 -2.03
N LEU A 108 -10.12 -13.42 -1.65
CA LEU A 108 -9.70 -13.38 -0.25
C LEU A 108 -10.32 -12.19 0.50
N LEU A 109 -10.30 -10.99 -0.07
CA LEU A 109 -10.93 -9.81 0.54
C LEU A 109 -12.44 -9.99 0.68
N SER A 110 -13.11 -10.48 -0.38
CA SER A 110 -14.55 -10.69 -0.38
C SER A 110 -14.97 -11.72 0.66
N ALA A 111 -14.21 -12.80 0.81
CA ALA A 111 -14.45 -13.81 1.82
C ALA A 111 -14.26 -13.27 3.25
N VAL A 112 -13.22 -12.47 3.48
CA VAL A 112 -13.00 -11.86 4.80
C VAL A 112 -14.11 -10.88 5.14
N LEU A 113 -14.56 -10.06 4.18
CA LEU A 113 -15.71 -9.16 4.39
C LEU A 113 -17.02 -9.93 4.61
N ALA A 114 -17.25 -11.01 3.86
CA ALA A 114 -18.41 -11.88 4.05
C ALA A 114 -18.41 -12.55 5.42
N SER A 115 -17.24 -12.98 5.91
CA SER A 115 -17.07 -13.57 7.24
C SER A 115 -17.21 -12.51 8.34
N LEU A 116 -16.75 -11.27 8.11
CA LEU A 116 -16.85 -10.17 9.06
C LEU A 116 -18.29 -9.69 9.27
N TYR A 117 -19.06 -9.55 8.19
CA TYR A 117 -20.44 -9.05 8.21
C TYR A 117 -21.51 -10.15 8.18
N GLY A 118 -21.10 -11.41 8.11
CA GLY A 118 -21.98 -12.58 8.05
C GLY A 118 -21.67 -13.58 9.16
N GLU A 119 -21.66 -14.87 8.81
CA GLU A 119 -21.28 -15.91 9.77
C GLU A 119 -19.76 -15.88 10.00
N ARG A 120 -19.36 -15.47 11.21
CA ARG A 120 -17.95 -15.36 11.58
C ARG A 120 -17.29 -16.74 11.57
N SER A 121 -16.38 -16.91 10.61
CA SER A 121 -15.51 -18.08 10.49
C SER A 121 -14.05 -17.63 10.30
N PRO A 122 -13.09 -18.23 11.02
CA PRO A 122 -11.68 -17.90 10.83
C PRO A 122 -11.25 -18.07 9.37
N VAL A 123 -10.28 -17.28 8.94
CA VAL A 123 -9.74 -17.34 7.58
C VAL A 123 -8.30 -17.84 7.66
N ILE A 124 -7.97 -18.83 6.83
CA ILE A 124 -6.61 -19.37 6.73
C ILE A 124 -6.04 -19.05 5.35
N ILE A 125 -4.87 -18.42 5.32
CA ILE A 125 -4.06 -18.23 4.10
C ILE A 125 -2.97 -19.30 4.11
N THR A 126 -3.07 -20.30 3.24
CA THR A 126 -2.12 -21.42 3.13
C THR A 126 -1.27 -21.35 1.86
N GLY A 127 -0.10 -21.98 1.86
CA GLY A 127 0.77 -22.11 0.69
C GLY A 127 2.18 -22.59 1.06
N PRO A 128 3.04 -22.93 0.09
CA PRO A 128 4.41 -23.38 0.37
C PRO A 128 5.30 -22.25 0.92
N ILE A 129 6.53 -22.59 1.35
CA ILE A 129 7.52 -21.60 1.77
C ILE A 129 7.81 -20.65 0.59
N GLY A 130 7.74 -19.34 0.85
CA GLY A 130 7.96 -18.33 -0.18
C GLY A 130 6.77 -18.04 -1.09
N ALA A 131 5.60 -18.65 -0.85
CA ALA A 131 4.38 -18.42 -1.63
C ALA A 131 3.77 -17.00 -1.51
N GLY A 132 4.40 -16.08 -0.79
CA GLY A 132 3.86 -14.73 -0.61
C GLY A 132 2.72 -14.62 0.42
N LYS A 133 2.51 -15.60 1.31
CA LYS A 133 1.51 -15.54 2.39
C LYS A 133 1.56 -14.24 3.21
N THR A 134 2.72 -13.89 3.74
CA THR A 134 2.94 -12.64 4.49
C THR A 134 2.59 -11.41 3.62
N THR A 135 2.93 -11.44 2.33
CA THR A 135 2.57 -10.38 1.38
C THR A 135 1.07 -10.29 1.17
N ALA A 136 0.37 -11.42 1.02
CA ALA A 136 -1.08 -11.48 0.90
C ALA A 136 -1.76 -10.97 2.17
N ALA A 137 -1.28 -11.36 3.35
CA ALA A 137 -1.77 -10.86 4.64
C ALA A 137 -1.61 -9.33 4.77
N LEU A 138 -0.43 -8.79 4.41
CA LEU A 138 -0.19 -7.35 4.40
C LEU A 138 -1.12 -6.60 3.44
N ARG A 139 -1.30 -7.10 2.21
CA ARG A 139 -2.19 -6.51 1.21
C ARG A 139 -3.65 -6.52 1.68
N LEU A 140 -4.10 -7.63 2.24
CA LEU A 140 -5.44 -7.77 2.80
C LEU A 140 -5.64 -6.79 3.97
N ALA A 141 -4.70 -6.73 4.91
CA ALA A 141 -4.76 -5.79 6.03
C ALA A 141 -4.85 -4.33 5.57
N ALA A 142 -4.06 -3.94 4.57
CA ALA A 142 -4.13 -2.59 3.98
C ALA A 142 -5.50 -2.33 3.32
N ALA A 143 -6.01 -3.28 2.53
CA ALA A 143 -7.29 -3.15 1.85
C ALA A 143 -8.49 -3.04 2.82
N LEU A 144 -8.42 -3.73 3.96
CA LEU A 144 -9.41 -3.64 5.04
C LEU A 144 -9.36 -2.29 5.75
N LYS A 145 -8.16 -1.79 6.08
CA LYS A 145 -7.98 -0.47 6.71
C LYS A 145 -8.49 0.68 5.85
N VAL A 146 -8.24 0.63 4.54
CA VAL A 146 -8.78 1.64 3.58
C VAL A 146 -10.31 1.68 3.60
N ARG A 147 -10.97 0.56 3.96
CA ARG A 147 -12.43 0.44 4.11
C ARG A 147 -12.92 0.77 5.53
N GLY A 148 -12.06 1.29 6.39
CA GLY A 148 -12.41 1.68 7.77
C GLY A 148 -12.48 0.52 8.76
N VAL A 149 -12.07 -0.69 8.38
CA VAL A 149 -12.04 -1.85 9.29
C VAL A 149 -10.86 -1.70 10.26
N ASN A 150 -11.13 -1.89 11.55
CA ASN A 150 -10.09 -1.90 12.59
C ASN A 150 -9.32 -3.22 12.53
N VAL A 151 -8.08 -3.14 12.04
CA VAL A 151 -7.19 -4.30 11.86
C VAL A 151 -6.06 -4.26 12.89
N GLY A 152 -5.81 -5.40 13.53
CA GLY A 152 -4.64 -5.60 14.39
C GLY A 152 -3.97 -6.95 14.16
N GLY A 153 -3.06 -7.29 15.07
CA GLY A 153 -2.31 -8.54 15.04
C GLY A 153 -0.90 -8.37 14.49
N ILE A 154 -0.29 -9.48 14.08
CA ILE A 154 1.12 -9.53 13.71
C ILE A 154 1.31 -10.06 12.29
N VAL A 155 2.31 -9.52 11.61
CA VAL A 155 2.89 -10.08 10.40
C VAL A 155 4.40 -10.19 10.53
N ALA A 156 5.02 -11.16 9.87
CA ALA A 156 6.45 -11.45 9.98
C ALA A 156 7.20 -11.25 8.64
N PRO A 157 7.39 -10.00 8.15
CA PRO A 157 8.13 -9.75 6.92
C PRO A 157 9.56 -10.29 6.96
N ARG A 158 9.98 -10.83 5.83
CA ARG A 158 11.32 -11.35 5.62
C ARG A 158 12.35 -10.23 5.53
N LEU A 159 13.50 -10.41 6.17
CA LEU A 159 14.70 -9.62 5.96
C LEU A 159 15.62 -10.35 4.99
N THR A 160 16.03 -9.68 3.91
CA THR A 160 16.89 -10.23 2.86
C THR A 160 18.19 -9.45 2.74
N ASP A 161 19.28 -10.17 2.49
CA ASP A 161 20.58 -9.61 2.10
C ASP A 161 21.07 -10.39 0.87
N ARG A 162 21.40 -9.67 -0.22
CA ARG A 162 21.81 -10.26 -1.51
C ARG A 162 20.93 -11.43 -1.97
N GLY A 163 19.61 -11.27 -1.84
CA GLY A 163 18.61 -12.28 -2.22
C GLY A 163 18.49 -13.48 -1.28
N LYS A 164 19.28 -13.55 -0.21
CA LYS A 164 19.19 -14.61 0.83
C LYS A 164 18.43 -14.09 2.04
N THR A 165 17.59 -14.94 2.63
CA THR A 165 16.91 -14.61 3.89
C THR A 165 17.89 -14.62 5.05
N VAL A 166 18.05 -13.47 5.70
CA VAL A 166 18.94 -13.32 6.87
C VAL A 166 18.19 -13.29 8.20
N GLY A 167 16.87 -13.10 8.16
CA GLY A 167 16.03 -13.08 9.34
C GLY A 167 14.60 -12.64 9.02
N TYR A 168 13.88 -12.31 10.08
CA TYR A 168 12.51 -11.83 10.04
C TYR A 168 12.35 -10.68 11.02
N ARG A 169 11.56 -9.68 10.64
CA ARG A 169 10.99 -8.72 11.57
C ARG A 169 9.53 -9.08 11.83
N ILE A 170 9.00 -8.62 12.94
CA ILE A 170 7.58 -8.70 13.27
C ILE A 170 7.01 -7.29 13.33
N VAL A 171 5.82 -7.10 12.77
CA VAL A 171 5.14 -5.81 12.69
C VAL A 171 3.78 -5.92 13.34
N ASP A 172 3.47 -4.99 14.23
CA ASP A 172 2.13 -4.81 14.81
C ASP A 172 1.26 -4.04 13.80
N LEU A 173 0.22 -4.70 13.30
CA LEU A 173 -0.67 -4.08 12.32
C LEU A 173 -1.53 -2.95 12.90
N SER A 174 -1.69 -2.84 14.22
CA SER A 174 -2.53 -1.77 14.81
C SER A 174 -1.87 -0.39 14.77
N ASN A 175 -0.54 -0.33 14.85
CA ASN A 175 0.22 0.93 14.98
C ASN A 175 1.44 1.02 14.06
N GLY A 176 1.78 -0.06 13.34
CA GLY A 176 2.93 -0.12 12.44
C GLY A 176 4.28 -0.27 13.13
N ALA A 177 4.32 -0.40 14.46
CA ALA A 177 5.56 -0.65 15.19
C ALA A 177 6.18 -1.98 14.78
N GLU A 178 7.51 -2.06 14.82
CA GLU A 178 8.25 -3.24 14.40
C GLU A 178 9.35 -3.65 15.38
N HIS A 179 9.66 -4.94 15.40
CA HIS A 179 10.73 -5.51 16.20
C HIS A 179 11.47 -6.60 15.40
N ARG A 180 12.74 -6.86 15.71
CA ARG A 180 13.44 -8.03 15.18
C ARG A 180 12.80 -9.29 15.76
N PHE A 181 12.50 -10.28 14.92
CA PHE A 181 11.82 -11.50 15.37
C PHE A 181 12.70 -12.73 15.31
N ALA A 182 13.46 -12.91 14.23
CA ALA A 182 14.34 -14.05 14.08
C ALA A 182 15.60 -13.72 13.29
N SER A 183 16.73 -14.34 13.64
CA SER A 183 18.02 -14.19 12.95
C SER A 183 18.72 -15.52 12.72
N LEU A 184 19.66 -15.57 11.78
CA LEU A 184 20.50 -16.77 11.56
C LEU A 184 21.55 -17.00 12.66
N LYS A 185 21.82 -15.98 13.49
CA LYS A 185 22.82 -16.02 14.55
C LYS A 185 22.16 -15.98 15.93
N PRO A 186 22.73 -16.67 16.93
CA PRO A 186 22.31 -16.57 18.33
C PRO A 186 22.59 -15.15 18.89
N PRO A 187 21.99 -14.79 20.05
CA PRO A 187 21.15 -15.60 20.93
C PRO A 187 19.69 -15.76 20.44
N GLY A 188 18.93 -16.69 21.04
CA GLY A 188 17.49 -16.88 20.79
C GLY A 188 17.03 -18.33 20.89
N ILE A 189 15.73 -18.55 20.74
CA ILE A 189 15.10 -19.89 20.76
C ILE A 189 15.32 -20.55 19.39
N PRO A 190 15.94 -21.74 19.31
CA PRO A 190 16.25 -22.38 18.03
C PRO A 190 14.99 -22.94 17.34
N VAL A 191 14.73 -22.49 16.11
CA VAL A 191 13.58 -22.89 15.29
C VAL A 191 14.03 -23.10 13.85
N GLY A 192 14.26 -24.37 13.49
CA GLY A 192 14.90 -24.70 12.21
C GLY A 192 16.30 -24.08 12.14
N ARG A 193 16.57 -23.27 11.12
CA ARG A 193 17.87 -22.58 10.93
C ARG A 193 17.96 -21.20 11.61
N PHE A 194 16.89 -20.75 12.27
CA PHE A 194 16.81 -19.41 12.85
C PHE A 194 16.76 -19.49 14.37
N PHE A 195 17.15 -18.39 15.01
CA PHE A 195 17.01 -18.13 16.43
C PHE A 195 15.96 -17.05 16.61
N VAL A 196 14.86 -17.38 17.29
CA VAL A 196 13.77 -16.45 17.58
C VAL A 196 14.13 -15.61 18.80
N ASP A 197 13.97 -14.30 18.66
CA ASP A 197 14.26 -13.30 19.67
C ASP A 197 13.14 -13.27 20.75
N GLY A 198 13.54 -13.31 22.03
CA GLY A 198 12.59 -13.29 23.15
C GLY A 198 11.82 -11.97 23.24
N GLY A 199 12.49 -10.84 23.01
CA GLY A 199 11.83 -9.53 22.96
C GLY A 199 10.84 -9.44 21.80
N GLY A 200 11.17 -10.05 20.66
CA GLY A 200 10.26 -10.20 19.52
C GLY A 200 9.00 -11.01 19.85
N LEU A 201 9.12 -12.09 20.63
CA LEU A 201 7.97 -12.86 21.11
C LEU A 201 7.08 -12.05 22.07
N ASP A 202 7.68 -11.29 22.99
CA ASP A 202 6.94 -10.46 23.94
C ASP A 202 6.23 -9.30 23.22
N PHE A 203 6.92 -8.64 22.29
CA PHE A 203 6.33 -7.63 21.40
C PHE A 203 5.11 -8.18 20.65
N ALA A 204 5.26 -9.37 20.06
CA ALA A 204 4.19 -10.04 19.33
C ALA A 204 2.99 -10.39 20.22
N ARG A 205 3.24 -10.89 21.44
CA ARG A 205 2.18 -11.19 22.42
C ARG A 205 1.37 -9.95 22.79
N GLN A 206 2.03 -8.81 22.96
CA GLN A 206 1.35 -7.54 23.24
C GLN A 206 0.51 -7.07 22.03
N ALA A 207 1.03 -7.18 20.81
CA ALA A 207 0.30 -6.86 19.59
C ALA A 207 -0.94 -7.75 19.41
N LEU A 208 -0.81 -9.05 19.66
CA LEU A 208 -1.92 -10.00 19.61
C LEU A 208 -2.97 -9.73 20.69
N SER A 209 -2.56 -9.35 21.91
CA SER A 209 -3.50 -8.97 22.97
C SER A 209 -4.29 -7.70 22.62
N ARG A 210 -3.70 -6.72 21.92
CA ARG A 210 -4.44 -5.59 21.36
C ARG A 210 -5.42 -6.04 20.27
N ALA A 211 -5.01 -7.00 19.44
CA ALA A 211 -5.79 -7.52 18.33
C ALA A 211 -7.09 -8.21 18.77
N GLU A 212 -7.16 -8.73 20.00
CA GLU A 212 -8.37 -9.33 20.59
C GLU A 212 -9.57 -8.35 20.62
N ARG A 213 -9.31 -7.03 20.56
CA ARG A 213 -10.35 -5.97 20.56
C ARG A 213 -10.59 -5.35 19.19
N MET A 214 -9.95 -5.88 18.15
CA MET A 214 -10.07 -5.38 16.78
C MET A 214 -11.20 -6.12 16.04
N GLU A 215 -11.59 -5.62 14.88
CA GLU A 215 -12.57 -6.32 14.04
C GLU A 215 -11.93 -7.51 13.33
N VAL A 216 -10.67 -7.36 12.91
CA VAL A 216 -9.88 -8.41 12.25
C VAL A 216 -8.49 -8.50 12.89
N ALA A 217 -8.06 -9.71 13.22
CA ALA A 217 -6.78 -9.99 13.85
C ALA A 217 -5.94 -10.93 12.99
N PHE A 218 -4.76 -10.48 12.57
CA PHE A 218 -3.83 -11.30 11.79
C PHE A 218 -2.84 -12.04 12.70
N VAL A 219 -2.56 -13.29 12.37
CA VAL A 219 -1.46 -14.07 12.95
C VAL A 219 -0.68 -14.74 11.82
N ASP A 220 0.49 -14.20 11.52
CA ASP A 220 1.38 -14.74 10.50
C ASP A 220 2.30 -15.84 11.06
N GLU A 221 2.70 -16.77 10.18
CA GLU A 221 3.63 -17.88 10.45
C GLU A 221 3.17 -18.84 11.56
N VAL A 222 1.90 -19.27 11.55
CA VAL A 222 1.46 -20.40 12.38
C VAL A 222 2.20 -21.66 11.93
N GLY A 223 3.13 -22.14 12.76
CA GLY A 223 4.05 -23.19 12.38
C GLY A 223 4.38 -24.15 13.51
N ARG A 224 5.56 -24.79 13.43
CA ARG A 224 5.96 -25.88 14.34
C ARG A 224 5.92 -25.51 15.82
N MET A 225 6.20 -24.26 16.18
CA MET A 225 6.18 -23.83 17.58
C MET A 225 4.75 -23.76 18.10
N GLU A 226 3.87 -23.08 17.36
CA GLU A 226 2.47 -22.88 17.71
C GLU A 226 1.75 -24.23 17.80
N LEU A 227 2.06 -25.15 16.88
CA LEU A 227 1.52 -26.52 16.89
C LEU A 227 2.00 -27.39 18.05
N ARG A 228 3.08 -27.00 18.76
CA ARG A 228 3.53 -27.65 19.99
C ARG A 228 2.94 -26.99 21.25
N GLY A 229 2.20 -25.90 21.10
CA GLY A 229 1.68 -25.10 22.20
C GLY A 229 2.56 -23.92 22.61
N ASP A 230 3.71 -23.74 21.96
CA ASP A 230 4.65 -22.64 22.23
C ASP A 230 4.35 -21.40 21.37
N GLY A 231 5.24 -20.40 21.42
CA GLY A 231 5.19 -19.22 20.56
C GLY A 231 3.90 -18.43 20.76
N HIS A 232 3.09 -18.34 19.70
CA HIS A 232 1.81 -17.62 19.70
C HIS A 232 0.58 -18.51 19.97
N ALA A 233 0.73 -19.81 20.25
CA ALA A 233 -0.40 -20.73 20.38
C ALA A 233 -1.47 -20.27 21.40
N GLY A 234 -1.04 -19.79 22.57
CA GLY A 234 -1.96 -19.28 23.58
C GLY A 234 -2.73 -18.03 23.13
N ALA A 235 -2.09 -17.17 22.33
CA ALA A 235 -2.74 -15.98 21.77
C ALA A 235 -3.72 -16.34 20.64
N ILE A 236 -3.38 -17.32 19.80
CA ILE A 236 -4.30 -17.84 18.76
C ILE A 236 -5.58 -18.37 19.42
N ARG A 237 -5.46 -19.16 20.49
CA ARG A 237 -6.64 -19.67 21.23
C ARG A 237 -7.50 -18.55 21.82
N ARG A 238 -6.89 -17.48 22.33
CA ARG A 238 -7.64 -16.32 22.84
C ARG A 238 -8.33 -15.55 21.72
N LEU A 239 -7.67 -15.36 20.58
CA LEU A 239 -8.27 -14.71 19.41
C LEU A 239 -9.46 -15.50 18.86
N LEU A 240 -9.37 -16.82 18.82
CA LEU A 240 -10.48 -17.69 18.40
C LEU A 240 -11.68 -17.65 19.36
N ALA A 241 -11.46 -17.27 20.62
CA ALA A 241 -12.50 -17.09 21.61
C ALA A 241 -12.96 -15.61 21.75
N ALA A 242 -12.28 -14.69 21.06
CA ALA A 242 -12.61 -13.26 21.08
C ALA A 242 -13.57 -12.92 19.93
N ASP A 243 -14.09 -11.69 19.95
CA ASP A 243 -14.93 -11.21 18.85
C ASP A 243 -14.12 -11.00 17.57
N ALA A 244 -12.84 -10.65 17.64
CA ALA A 244 -12.01 -10.37 16.47
C ALA A 244 -11.99 -11.53 15.46
N LEU A 245 -12.22 -11.25 14.18
CA LEU A 245 -12.15 -12.24 13.11
C LEU A 245 -10.68 -12.66 12.88
N PRO A 246 -10.30 -13.92 13.15
CA PRO A 246 -8.90 -14.33 13.01
C PRO A 246 -8.56 -14.63 11.55
N VAL A 247 -7.45 -14.05 11.08
CA VAL A 247 -6.82 -14.36 9.79
C VAL A 247 -5.45 -14.96 10.07
N LEU A 248 -5.29 -16.26 9.80
CA LEU A 248 -4.09 -17.01 10.10
C LEU A 248 -3.32 -17.32 8.82
N THR A 249 -1.99 -17.21 8.82
CA THR A 249 -1.19 -17.78 7.74
C THR A 249 -0.55 -19.09 8.18
N VAL A 250 -0.68 -20.12 7.35
CA VAL A 250 -0.23 -21.49 7.66
C VAL A 250 0.55 -22.02 6.45
N ARG A 251 1.54 -22.89 6.66
CA ARG A 251 2.20 -23.59 5.55
C ARG A 251 1.37 -24.82 5.17
N ASP A 252 1.35 -25.19 3.89
CA ASP A 252 0.57 -26.36 3.42
C ASP A 252 0.86 -27.62 4.25
N GLU A 253 2.14 -27.88 4.53
CA GLU A 253 2.59 -29.03 5.34
C GLU A 253 2.09 -29.04 6.80
N PHE A 254 1.56 -27.91 7.28
CA PHE A 254 1.05 -27.72 8.64
C PHE A 254 -0.45 -27.47 8.70
N LEU A 255 -1.15 -27.42 7.56
CA LEU A 255 -2.56 -27.04 7.48
C LEU A 255 -3.45 -27.95 8.34
N ASP A 256 -3.47 -29.26 8.06
CA ASP A 256 -4.33 -30.22 8.78
C ASP A 256 -4.05 -30.24 10.29
N ARG A 257 -2.76 -30.11 10.64
CA ARG A 257 -2.33 -30.03 12.03
C ARG A 257 -2.79 -28.75 12.71
N ALA A 258 -2.77 -27.62 12.00
CA ALA A 258 -3.29 -26.36 12.51
C ALA A 258 -4.81 -26.41 12.68
N ILE A 259 -5.52 -26.99 11.71
CA ILE A 259 -6.98 -27.19 11.79
C ILE A 259 -7.32 -27.99 13.05
N THR A 260 -6.64 -29.10 13.27
CA THR A 260 -6.88 -29.96 14.44
C THR A 260 -6.46 -29.28 15.75
N ALA A 261 -5.27 -28.66 15.80
CA ALA A 261 -4.72 -28.12 17.05
C ALA A 261 -5.47 -26.89 17.59
N PHE A 262 -6.18 -26.18 16.71
CA PHE A 262 -6.89 -24.95 17.03
C PHE A 262 -8.40 -25.02 16.76
N SER A 263 -8.94 -26.19 16.43
CA SER A 263 -10.36 -26.40 16.12
C SER A 263 -10.89 -25.42 15.06
N LEU A 264 -10.21 -25.42 13.91
CA LEU A 264 -10.50 -24.54 12.77
C LEU A 264 -11.31 -25.26 11.68
N GLU A 265 -12.14 -26.25 12.02
CA GLU A 265 -12.91 -27.05 11.06
C GLU A 265 -13.88 -26.20 10.23
N ARG A 266 -14.27 -25.03 10.76
CA ARG A 266 -15.15 -24.07 10.09
C ARG A 266 -14.38 -23.00 9.30
N ALA A 267 -13.06 -23.04 9.30
CA ALA A 267 -12.27 -21.97 8.71
C ALA A 267 -12.35 -21.99 7.18
N SER A 268 -12.45 -20.80 6.59
CA SER A 268 -12.33 -20.65 5.14
C SER A 268 -10.85 -20.67 4.75
N VAL A 269 -10.44 -21.65 3.96
CA VAL A 269 -9.04 -21.84 3.56
C VAL A 269 -8.78 -21.28 2.16
N PHE A 270 -7.78 -20.42 2.04
CA PHE A 270 -7.35 -19.79 0.80
C PHE A 270 -5.91 -20.14 0.50
N ARG A 271 -5.67 -20.82 -0.63
CA ARG A 271 -4.33 -21.19 -1.06
C ARG A 271 -3.70 -20.08 -1.90
N VAL A 272 -2.54 -19.58 -1.48
CA VAL A 272 -1.69 -18.69 -2.26
C VAL A 272 -0.57 -19.48 -2.93
N SER A 273 -0.32 -19.16 -4.19
CA SER A 273 0.74 -19.78 -4.99
C SER A 273 1.94 -18.85 -5.06
N LEU A 274 3.12 -19.40 -5.39
CA LEU A 274 4.33 -18.62 -5.61
C LEU A 274 4.03 -17.43 -6.54
N PRO A 275 4.48 -16.20 -6.20
CA PRO A 275 4.43 -15.08 -7.13
C PRO A 275 5.04 -15.54 -8.46
N LEU A 276 4.39 -15.18 -9.57
CA LEU A 276 4.78 -15.51 -10.94
C LEU A 276 6.13 -14.88 -11.37
N GLU A 277 7.09 -14.67 -10.48
CA GLU A 277 8.41 -14.09 -10.76
C GLU A 277 9.42 -15.08 -11.38
N LYS A 278 8.98 -16.25 -11.87
CA LYS A 278 9.84 -17.19 -12.61
C LYS A 278 9.18 -17.77 -13.87
N ARG A 279 8.54 -16.94 -14.69
CA ARG A 279 8.40 -17.21 -16.13
C ARG A 279 9.08 -16.12 -16.92
N ARG A 280 10.42 -16.13 -16.87
CA ARG A 280 11.23 -15.52 -17.90
C ARG A 280 11.15 -16.47 -19.11
N ASN A 281 10.60 -15.95 -20.21
CA ASN A 281 10.41 -16.57 -21.53
C ASN A 281 9.13 -17.42 -21.71
N GLU A 282 8.05 -16.78 -22.16
CA GLU A 282 7.25 -17.19 -23.32
C GLU A 282 6.21 -16.10 -23.66
N PRO A 283 6.12 -15.60 -24.91
CA PRO A 283 5.11 -14.63 -25.30
C PRO A 283 3.80 -15.36 -25.65
N LYS A 284 2.70 -15.08 -24.94
CA LYS A 284 1.36 -15.56 -25.32
C LYS A 284 0.30 -14.50 -24.96
N SER A 285 -0.43 -14.09 -25.99
CA SER A 285 -1.57 -13.15 -26.16
C SER A 285 -2.43 -12.66 -24.98
N GLY A 286 -2.34 -13.22 -23.77
CA GLY A 286 -3.08 -12.74 -22.59
C GLY A 286 -2.40 -11.61 -21.81
N THR A 287 -1.12 -11.35 -22.07
CA THR A 287 -0.32 -10.32 -21.36
C THR A 287 -0.65 -8.90 -21.83
N GLU A 288 -0.86 -8.72 -23.13
CA GLU A 288 -1.20 -7.43 -23.72
C GLU A 288 -2.63 -6.98 -23.35
N GLU A 289 -3.61 -7.89 -23.39
CA GLU A 289 -4.99 -7.59 -23.00
C GLU A 289 -5.08 -7.11 -21.54
N ALA A 290 -4.28 -7.68 -20.65
CA ALA A 290 -4.23 -7.28 -19.24
C ALA A 290 -3.67 -5.85 -19.04
N LEU A 291 -2.69 -5.44 -19.85
CA LEU A 291 -2.19 -4.07 -19.89
C LEU A 291 -3.32 -3.12 -20.31
N TRP A 292 -4.01 -3.42 -21.41
CA TRP A 292 -5.06 -2.57 -21.97
C TRP A 292 -6.26 -2.42 -21.05
N LYS A 293 -6.65 -3.48 -20.33
CA LYS A 293 -7.71 -3.40 -19.29
C LYS A 293 -7.42 -2.39 -18.18
N ILE A 294 -6.16 -2.08 -17.89
CA ILE A 294 -5.79 -1.05 -16.91
C ILE A 294 -5.80 0.31 -17.59
N VAL A 295 -5.07 0.43 -18.70
CA VAL A 295 -4.92 1.67 -19.47
C VAL A 295 -6.29 2.28 -19.84
N ASP A 296 -7.21 1.47 -20.36
CA ASP A 296 -8.51 1.93 -20.86
C ASP A 296 -9.48 2.35 -19.73
N THR A 297 -9.16 2.06 -18.48
CA THR A 297 -10.00 2.45 -17.32
C THR A 297 -9.57 3.75 -16.66
N ILE A 298 -8.43 4.32 -17.07
CA ILE A 298 -7.80 5.46 -16.39
C ILE A 298 -7.66 6.63 -17.37
N GLY A 299 -8.53 7.63 -17.21
CA GLY A 299 -8.54 8.83 -18.06
C GLY A 299 -7.45 9.86 -17.74
N PHE A 300 -6.77 9.74 -16.60
CA PHE A 300 -5.73 10.69 -16.17
C PHE A 300 -4.42 9.97 -15.81
N PRO A 301 -3.66 9.47 -16.80
CA PRO A 301 -2.31 8.97 -16.55
C PRO A 301 -1.36 10.10 -16.10
N ILE A 302 -0.28 9.69 -15.45
CA ILE A 302 0.84 10.57 -15.09
C ILE A 302 1.86 10.51 -16.22
N LEU A 303 2.05 11.63 -16.91
CA LEU A 303 3.14 11.82 -17.86
C LEU A 303 4.45 12.05 -17.11
N ILE A 304 5.49 11.33 -17.52
CA ILE A 304 6.84 11.37 -16.99
C ILE A 304 7.77 11.79 -18.13
N THR A 305 8.44 12.93 -17.95
CA THR A 305 9.41 13.50 -18.90
C THR A 305 10.74 13.73 -18.18
N LYS A 306 11.82 13.99 -18.93
CA LYS A 306 13.13 14.29 -18.36
C LYS A 306 13.30 15.80 -18.23
N GLY A 307 13.42 16.30 -17.01
CA GLY A 307 13.74 17.70 -16.73
C GLY A 307 15.16 18.06 -17.18
N LYS A 308 15.39 19.36 -17.44
CA LYS A 308 16.72 19.90 -17.82
C LYS A 308 17.77 19.70 -16.73
N ASP A 309 17.34 19.57 -15.48
CA ASP A 309 18.17 19.26 -14.31
C ASP A 309 18.53 17.76 -14.20
N GLY A 310 18.00 16.92 -15.09
CA GLY A 310 18.20 15.48 -15.12
C GLY A 310 17.23 14.68 -14.24
N PHE A 311 16.37 15.34 -13.46
CA PHE A 311 15.34 14.67 -12.67
C PHE A 311 14.07 14.42 -13.50
N PRO A 312 13.27 13.39 -13.16
CA PRO A 312 11.99 13.17 -13.82
C PRO A 312 10.98 14.24 -13.39
N HIS A 313 10.34 14.86 -14.36
CA HIS A 313 9.16 15.69 -14.11
C HIS A 313 7.90 14.85 -14.33
N VAL A 314 6.97 14.92 -13.38
CA VAL A 314 5.74 14.12 -13.38
C VAL A 314 4.51 15.00 -13.33
N ARG A 315 3.51 14.73 -14.16
CA ARG A 315 2.27 15.52 -14.20
C ARG A 315 1.07 14.67 -14.66
N PRO A 316 -0.08 14.73 -13.97
CA PRO A 316 -1.29 14.11 -14.49
C PRO A 316 -1.75 14.85 -15.76
N MET A 317 -2.15 14.11 -16.78
CA MET A 317 -2.70 14.67 -18.02
C MET A 317 -3.94 13.89 -18.42
N ARG A 318 -4.94 14.59 -18.97
CA ARG A 318 -6.15 13.93 -19.50
C ARG A 318 -5.83 13.24 -20.80
N LEU A 319 -5.98 11.92 -20.84
CA LEU A 319 -5.92 11.14 -22.08
C LEU A 319 -7.20 11.40 -22.87
N LEU A 320 -7.08 12.00 -24.05
CA LEU A 320 -8.22 12.32 -24.91
C LEU A 320 -8.66 11.11 -25.72
N GLU A 321 -7.68 10.42 -26.29
CA GLU A 321 -7.92 9.31 -27.21
C GLU A 321 -6.74 8.33 -27.18
N ARG A 322 -7.03 7.05 -27.34
CA ARG A 322 -6.04 6.00 -27.57
C ARG A 322 -6.39 5.23 -28.84
N GLU A 323 -5.46 5.18 -29.78
CA GLU A 323 -5.57 4.42 -31.04
C GLU A 323 -4.44 3.39 -31.09
N GLY A 324 -4.74 2.12 -30.78
CA GLY A 324 -3.70 1.09 -30.66
C GLY A 324 -2.69 1.47 -29.57
N THR A 325 -1.44 1.70 -29.96
CA THR A 325 -0.34 2.10 -29.06
C THR A 325 -0.09 3.61 -29.04
N SER A 326 -0.94 4.39 -29.73
CA SER A 326 -0.88 5.86 -29.77
C SER A 326 -1.77 6.49 -28.71
N PHE A 327 -1.26 7.48 -27.98
CA PHE A 327 -1.95 8.20 -26.92
C PHE A 327 -1.96 9.70 -27.21
N TRP A 328 -3.13 10.31 -27.19
CA TRP A 328 -3.34 11.70 -27.54
C TRP A 328 -3.72 12.55 -26.34
N PHE A 329 -3.06 13.70 -26.19
CA PHE A 329 -3.30 14.65 -25.12
C PHE A 329 -3.37 16.08 -25.68
N ALA A 330 -4.18 16.95 -25.08
CA ALA A 330 -4.10 18.38 -25.32
C ALA A 330 -2.94 19.00 -24.54
N THR A 331 -2.24 19.97 -25.15
CA THR A 331 -1.22 20.78 -24.47
C THR A 331 -0.99 22.11 -25.18
N SER A 332 -0.52 23.09 -24.42
CA SER A 332 0.11 24.29 -24.99
C SER A 332 1.43 23.94 -25.69
N ALA A 333 1.61 24.45 -26.90
CA ALA A 333 2.85 24.34 -27.67
C ALA A 333 4.02 25.01 -26.93
N GLY A 334 3.79 26.12 -26.24
CA GLY A 334 4.81 26.82 -25.45
C GLY A 334 5.10 26.22 -24.06
N SER A 335 4.56 25.05 -23.72
CA SER A 335 4.70 24.52 -22.35
C SER A 335 6.04 23.85 -22.07
N ALA A 336 6.51 23.92 -20.82
CA ALA A 336 7.78 23.31 -20.40
C ALA A 336 7.91 21.81 -20.75
N LYS A 337 6.81 21.05 -20.76
CA LYS A 337 6.82 19.63 -21.15
C LYS A 337 7.17 19.45 -22.63
N VAL A 338 6.75 20.38 -23.49
CA VAL A 338 7.06 20.34 -24.92
C VAL A 338 8.56 20.59 -25.11
N GLU A 339 9.14 21.59 -24.45
CA GLU A 339 10.59 21.81 -24.47
C GLU A 339 11.39 20.59 -23.98
N GLU A 340 10.92 19.93 -22.91
CA GLU A 340 11.55 18.71 -22.39
C GLU A 340 11.47 17.56 -23.40
N ILE A 341 10.34 17.41 -24.10
CA ILE A 341 10.10 16.35 -25.09
C ILE A 341 10.89 16.61 -26.39
N GLU A 342 11.02 17.87 -26.81
CA GLU A 342 11.89 18.25 -27.93
C GLU A 342 13.36 17.94 -27.65
N ALA A 343 13.79 18.13 -26.39
CA ALA A 343 15.15 17.80 -25.97
C ALA A 343 15.39 16.28 -25.80
N ASP A 344 14.42 15.54 -25.28
CA ASP A 344 14.47 14.08 -25.17
C ASP A 344 13.05 13.50 -25.37
N PRO A 345 12.74 12.93 -26.54
CA PRO A 345 11.39 12.48 -26.84
C PRO A 345 10.98 11.25 -26.05
N ARG A 346 11.88 10.62 -25.28
CA ARG A 346 11.57 9.41 -24.51
C ARG A 346 10.77 9.78 -23.27
N VAL A 347 9.56 9.24 -23.18
CA VAL A 347 8.62 9.51 -22.08
C VAL A 347 8.10 8.22 -21.45
N GLY A 348 7.53 8.36 -20.25
CA GLY A 348 6.73 7.33 -19.61
C GLY A 348 5.32 7.82 -19.32
N LEU A 349 4.33 6.94 -19.42
CA LEU A 349 2.99 7.11 -18.91
C LEU A 349 2.77 6.12 -17.78
N LEU A 350 2.33 6.60 -16.62
CA LEU A 350 1.97 5.77 -15.48
C LEU A 350 0.46 5.86 -15.23
N PHE A 351 -0.21 4.72 -15.34
CA PHE A 351 -1.62 4.53 -15.04
C PHE A 351 -1.74 3.85 -13.68
N VAL A 352 -2.47 4.45 -12.74
CA VAL A 352 -2.65 3.90 -11.38
C VAL A 352 -4.13 3.77 -11.04
N ASP A 353 -4.58 2.55 -10.77
CA ASP A 353 -5.85 2.24 -10.10
C ASP A 353 -5.56 1.97 -8.63
N THR A 354 -5.79 2.98 -7.79
CA THR A 354 -5.54 2.90 -6.34
C THR A 354 -6.54 2.01 -5.60
N GLN A 355 -7.72 1.74 -6.18
CA GLN A 355 -8.75 0.93 -5.54
C GLN A 355 -8.46 -0.56 -5.69
N ARG A 356 -8.02 -0.97 -6.89
CA ARG A 356 -7.65 -2.35 -7.21
C ARG A 356 -6.16 -2.60 -7.10
N PHE A 357 -5.38 -1.57 -6.77
CA PHE A 357 -3.91 -1.60 -6.74
C PHE A 357 -3.31 -2.09 -8.06
N ASN A 358 -3.96 -1.77 -9.18
CA ASN A 358 -3.40 -2.05 -10.50
C ASN A 358 -2.53 -0.87 -10.92
N TYR A 359 -1.44 -1.15 -11.62
CA TYR A 359 -0.71 -0.11 -12.33
C TYR A 359 -0.22 -0.63 -13.67
N ALA A 360 -0.17 0.27 -14.64
CA ALA A 360 0.43 0.04 -15.94
C ALA A 360 1.41 1.16 -16.24
N ILE A 361 2.55 0.82 -16.82
CA ILE A 361 3.56 1.76 -17.30
C ILE A 361 3.70 1.53 -18.79
N VAL A 362 3.56 2.60 -19.57
CA VAL A 362 3.87 2.61 -21.01
C VAL A 362 5.08 3.51 -21.22
N ARG A 363 6.09 3.02 -21.94
CA ARG A 363 7.27 3.79 -22.34
C ARG A 363 7.22 3.97 -23.85
N GLY A 364 7.56 5.16 -24.30
CA GLY A 364 7.40 5.51 -25.70
C GLY A 364 8.12 6.78 -26.08
N ASN A 365 7.83 7.24 -27.29
CA ASN A 365 8.32 8.50 -27.81
C ASN A 365 7.17 9.49 -27.95
N ALA A 366 7.37 10.71 -27.46
CA ALA A 366 6.42 11.80 -27.59
C ALA A 366 6.85 12.77 -28.67
N ARG A 367 5.87 13.38 -29.34
CA ARG A 367 6.08 14.51 -30.24
C ARG A 367 4.84 15.41 -30.26
N LEU A 368 5.06 16.69 -30.49
CA LEU A 368 3.98 17.61 -30.80
C LEU A 368 3.44 17.33 -32.20
N VAL A 369 2.14 17.40 -32.38
CA VAL A 369 1.45 17.18 -33.65
C VAL A 369 0.50 18.34 -33.90
N ARG A 370 0.59 18.87 -35.13
CA ARG A 370 -0.34 19.84 -35.68
C ARG A 370 -1.18 19.14 -36.73
N ASP A 371 -2.43 18.91 -36.40
CA ASP A 371 -3.43 18.26 -37.24
C ASP A 371 -4.76 18.98 -37.01
N PRO A 372 -5.10 19.98 -37.83
CA PRO A 372 -6.29 20.82 -37.62
C PRO A 372 -7.58 20.00 -37.52
N ASP A 373 -7.70 18.92 -38.31
CA ASP A 373 -8.89 18.08 -38.31
C ASP A 373 -9.02 17.32 -36.98
N ARG A 374 -7.91 16.78 -36.46
CA ARG A 374 -7.91 16.09 -35.17
C ARG A 374 -8.00 17.06 -33.98
N GLU A 375 -7.38 18.23 -34.08
CA GLU A 375 -7.44 19.32 -33.09
C GLU A 375 -8.89 19.75 -32.86
N VAL A 376 -9.65 19.98 -33.94
CA VAL A 376 -11.09 20.26 -33.89
C VAL A 376 -11.88 19.08 -33.33
N ARG A 377 -11.55 17.84 -33.72
CA ARG A 377 -12.28 16.63 -33.27
C ARG A 377 -12.11 16.35 -31.78
N LEU A 378 -10.92 16.54 -31.23
CA LEU A 378 -10.58 16.24 -29.84
C LEU A 378 -10.77 17.43 -28.89
N TRP A 379 -11.21 18.57 -29.41
CA TRP A 379 -11.49 19.76 -28.64
C TRP A 379 -12.66 19.56 -27.66
N GLU A 380 -12.55 20.15 -26.47
CA GLU A 380 -13.64 20.23 -25.50
C GLU A 380 -13.95 21.69 -25.15
N GLU A 381 -15.24 22.04 -25.12
CA GLU A 381 -15.68 23.43 -24.89
C GLU A 381 -15.17 24.02 -23.57
N ASP A 382 -14.97 23.17 -22.55
CA ASP A 382 -14.48 23.58 -21.23
C ASP A 382 -13.04 24.13 -21.24
N TRP A 383 -12.29 24.00 -22.34
CA TRP A 383 -10.90 24.48 -22.43
C TRP A 383 -10.75 25.92 -22.93
N CYS A 384 -11.86 26.63 -23.22
CA CYS A 384 -11.81 28.02 -23.68
C CYS A 384 -11.13 28.98 -22.66
N GLU A 385 -11.00 28.60 -21.39
CA GLU A 385 -10.24 29.37 -20.39
C GLU A 385 -8.72 29.32 -20.64
N ASP A 386 -8.22 28.18 -21.12
CA ASP A 386 -6.78 27.97 -21.40
C ASP A 386 -6.41 28.36 -22.84
N TRP A 387 -7.32 28.13 -23.80
CA TRP A 387 -7.15 28.46 -25.22
C TRP A 387 -8.37 29.24 -25.74
N PRO A 388 -8.37 30.58 -25.60
CA PRO A 388 -9.52 31.43 -25.89
C PRO A 388 -9.98 31.44 -27.35
N GLU A 389 -9.08 31.15 -28.29
CA GLU A 389 -9.40 31.04 -29.72
C GLU A 389 -9.92 29.65 -30.11
N GLY A 390 -10.18 28.79 -29.12
CA GLY A 390 -10.77 27.48 -29.31
C GLY A 390 -9.84 26.49 -30.02
N PRO A 391 -10.37 25.57 -30.87
CA PRO A 391 -9.54 24.59 -31.57
C PRO A 391 -8.59 25.21 -32.61
N THR A 392 -8.76 26.50 -32.93
CA THR A 392 -7.87 27.24 -33.83
C THR A 392 -6.81 28.05 -33.09
N ASP A 393 -6.78 28.00 -31.76
CA ASP A 393 -5.81 28.73 -30.96
C ASP A 393 -4.37 28.30 -31.31
N PRO A 394 -3.47 29.25 -31.59
CA PRO A 394 -2.12 28.92 -32.03
C PRO A 394 -1.30 28.23 -30.94
N ASP A 395 -1.67 28.31 -29.66
CA ASP A 395 -1.00 27.59 -28.58
C ASP A 395 -1.64 26.22 -28.30
N TYR A 396 -2.93 26.01 -28.60
CA TYR A 396 -3.56 24.69 -28.50
C TYR A 396 -2.93 23.72 -29.50
N SER A 397 -2.43 22.58 -29.02
CA SER A 397 -1.85 21.54 -29.87
C SER A 397 -2.01 20.16 -29.25
N LEU A 398 -1.78 19.13 -30.07
CA LEU A 398 -1.85 17.75 -29.63
C LEU A 398 -0.46 17.18 -29.35
N LEU A 399 -0.32 16.55 -28.20
CA LEU A 399 0.82 15.72 -27.88
C LEU A 399 0.48 14.27 -28.21
N LEU A 400 1.23 13.68 -29.14
CA LEU A 400 1.16 12.26 -29.47
C LEU A 400 2.27 11.52 -28.75
N ILE A 401 1.92 10.43 -28.08
CA ILE A 401 2.86 9.48 -27.51
C ILE A 401 2.68 8.13 -28.20
N GLU A 402 3.73 7.62 -28.83
CA GLU A 402 3.77 6.29 -29.45
C GLU A 402 4.42 5.31 -28.46
N GLY A 403 3.60 4.41 -27.90
CA GLY A 403 4.05 3.36 -27.00
C GLY A 403 4.96 2.35 -27.70
N ARG A 404 6.07 1.99 -27.05
CA ARG A 404 7.06 1.00 -27.53
C ARG A 404 7.16 -0.20 -26.59
N GLU A 405 7.02 0.04 -25.30
CA GLU A 405 7.05 -1.00 -24.26
C GLU A 405 5.97 -0.72 -23.22
N GLY A 406 5.36 -1.78 -22.72
CA GLY A 406 4.37 -1.77 -21.66
C GLY A 406 4.78 -2.71 -20.54
N SER A 407 4.45 -2.36 -19.30
CA SER A 407 4.48 -3.28 -18.17
C SER A 407 3.28 -3.05 -17.29
N TYR A 408 2.82 -4.09 -16.61
CA TYR A 408 1.68 -3.96 -15.71
C TYR A 408 1.80 -4.84 -14.48
N HIS A 409 1.05 -4.45 -13.46
CA HIS A 409 0.78 -5.25 -12.28
C HIS A 409 -0.67 -5.11 -11.89
N ARG A 410 -1.33 -6.23 -11.63
CA ARG A 410 -2.70 -6.28 -11.12
C ARG A 410 -2.65 -6.63 -9.64
N GLY A 411 -2.77 -5.62 -8.77
CA GLY A 411 -2.55 -5.80 -7.33
C GLY A 411 -3.44 -6.84 -6.70
N LEU A 412 -4.69 -6.97 -7.18
CA LEU A 412 -5.60 -8.01 -6.72
C LEU A 412 -5.19 -9.41 -7.19
N THR A 413 -4.76 -9.63 -8.42
CA THR A 413 -4.45 -10.99 -8.90
C THR A 413 -2.98 -11.38 -8.70
N GLY A 414 -2.10 -10.42 -8.44
CA GLY A 414 -0.65 -10.60 -8.45
C GLY A 414 -0.06 -10.84 -9.85
N GLU A 415 -0.90 -10.79 -10.89
CA GLU A 415 -0.50 -10.93 -12.29
C GLU A 415 0.34 -9.72 -12.69
N SER A 416 1.47 -9.98 -13.35
CA SER A 416 2.32 -8.95 -13.92
C SER A 416 2.93 -9.45 -15.21
N GLY A 417 3.24 -8.52 -16.11
CA GLY A 417 3.89 -8.84 -17.37
C GLY A 417 4.53 -7.62 -18.01
N GLU A 418 5.38 -7.91 -18.98
CA GLU A 418 5.96 -6.94 -19.91
C GLU A 418 5.43 -7.24 -21.31
N VAL A 419 5.21 -6.19 -22.09
CA VAL A 419 4.58 -6.23 -23.40
C VAL A 419 5.39 -5.36 -24.34
N THR A 420 5.80 -5.88 -25.49
CA THR A 420 6.34 -5.05 -26.57
C THR A 420 5.17 -4.45 -27.34
N LEU A 421 5.18 -3.14 -27.51
CA LEU A 421 4.13 -2.40 -28.20
C LEU A 421 4.64 -2.06 -29.59
N ASP A 422 3.98 -2.60 -30.61
CA ASP A 422 4.27 -2.27 -32.00
C ASP A 422 3.44 -1.03 -32.40
N PRO A 423 4.05 0.08 -32.80
CA PRO A 423 3.32 1.22 -33.34
C PRO A 423 2.78 1.02 -34.76
N GLY A 424 3.09 -0.11 -35.40
CA GLY A 424 2.64 -0.43 -36.76
C GLY A 424 3.62 -0.03 -37.84
#